data_AF-A0A8H7W8J6-F1
#
_entry.id   AF-A0A8H7W8J6-F1
#
_cell.length_a   1.000
_cell.length_b   1.000
_cell.length_c   1.000
_cell.angle_alpha   90.00
_cell.angle_beta   90.00
_cell.angle_gamma   90.00
#
_symmetry.space_group_name_H-M   'P 1'
#
loop_
_entity.id
_entity.type
_entity.pdbx_description
1 polymer ?
#
loop_
_entity_poly.entity_id
_entity_poly.type
_entity_poly.pdbx_seq_one_letter_code
_entity_poly.pdbx_strand_id
1 'polypeptide(L)'
;MGRSISIATWRGPYHAYVDTELYKTPDLAAAFHSGFAVDEVADWSPTIKYLAYAPHPTLFTAARYFEIQGEMRVWKNLGARFVKNAEVNKWKGMSPSLGVCGDKPNEVTYQNYWWYIVKQR
;
A
#
# COMPACT_ATOMS: atom_id res chain seq x y z
N MET A 1 33.17 -5.15 0.58
CA MET A 1 32.51 -4.25 -0.40
C MET A 1 31.12 -3.92 0.14
N GLY A 2 30.81 -2.65 0.39
CA GLY A 2 29.51 -2.23 0.91
C GLY A 2 28.47 -2.13 -0.22
N ARG A 3 27.21 -2.41 0.08
CA ARG A 3 26.10 -2.11 -0.85
C ARG A 3 25.98 -0.59 -0.98
N SER A 4 25.98 -0.08 -2.21
CA SER A 4 25.66 1.33 -2.49
C SER A 4 24.14 1.50 -2.56
N ILE A 5 23.61 2.57 -1.97
CA ILE A 5 22.19 2.91 -1.98
C ILE A 5 22.06 4.25 -2.71
N SER A 6 21.15 4.33 -3.67
CA SER A 6 20.77 5.58 -4.34
C SER A 6 19.31 5.88 -4.05
N ILE A 7 18.98 7.17 -3.86
CA ILE A 7 17.63 7.63 -3.53
C ILE A 7 17.28 8.76 -4.50
N ALA A 8 16.11 8.65 -5.12
CA ALA A 8 15.47 9.73 -5.86
C ALA A 8 14.11 10.03 -5.22
N THR A 9 13.70 11.30 -5.23
CA THR A 9 12.42 11.71 -4.63
C THR A 9 11.61 12.48 -5.65
N TRP A 10 10.28 12.33 -5.57
CA TRP A 10 9.30 13.04 -6.36
C TRP A 10 8.27 13.65 -5.43
N ARG A 11 7.79 14.86 -5.74
CA ARG A 11 6.70 15.51 -5.03
C ARG A 11 5.46 15.54 -5.91
N GLY A 12 4.47 14.75 -5.54
CA GLY A 12 3.20 14.65 -6.24
C GLY A 12 2.62 13.24 -6.12
N PRO A 13 1.41 13.03 -6.67
CA PRO A 13 0.80 11.71 -6.65
C PRO A 13 1.56 10.73 -7.53
N TYR A 14 1.50 9.45 -7.18
CA TYR A 14 2.23 8.40 -7.91
C TYR A 14 1.81 8.32 -9.39
N HIS A 15 0.52 8.50 -9.69
CA HIS A 15 0.04 8.46 -11.08
C HIS A 15 0.61 9.59 -11.94
N ALA A 16 0.89 10.77 -11.37
CA ALA A 16 1.57 11.83 -12.13
C ALA A 16 3.06 11.55 -12.33
N TYR A 17 3.70 10.83 -11.39
CA TYR A 17 5.11 10.44 -11.53
C TYR A 17 5.32 9.44 -12.67
N VAL A 18 4.39 8.49 -12.83
CA VAL A 18 4.42 7.46 -13.88
C VAL A 18 4.48 8.06 -15.29
N ASP A 19 3.86 9.23 -15.50
CA ASP A 19 3.81 9.91 -16.80
C ASP A 19 5.08 10.75 -17.11
N THR A 20 6.07 10.77 -16.21
CA THR A 20 7.31 11.54 -16.40
C THR A 20 8.41 10.72 -17.09
N GLU A 21 9.33 11.39 -17.79
CA GLU A 21 10.54 10.76 -18.35
C GLU A 21 11.51 10.22 -17.27
N LEU A 22 11.31 10.63 -16.01
CA LEU A 22 12.10 10.18 -14.87
C LEU A 22 11.63 8.82 -14.35
N TYR A 23 10.41 8.38 -14.70
CA TYR A 23 9.85 7.13 -14.23
C TYR A 23 10.66 5.94 -14.73
N LYS A 24 11.00 5.05 -13.81
CA LYS A 24 11.60 3.75 -14.10
C LYS A 24 10.73 2.69 -13.46
N THR A 25 10.36 1.68 -14.25
CA THR A 25 9.59 0.53 -13.76
C THR A 25 10.34 -0.14 -12.61
N PRO A 26 9.78 -0.17 -11.39
CA PRO A 26 10.43 -0.81 -10.25
C PRO A 26 10.23 -2.33 -10.28
N ASP A 27 11.08 -3.07 -9.58
CA ASP A 27 10.86 -4.50 -9.30
C ASP A 27 9.74 -4.73 -8.26
N LEU A 28 9.49 -3.73 -7.41
CA LEU A 28 8.45 -3.72 -6.39
C LEU A 28 8.04 -2.26 -6.11
N ALA A 29 6.75 -1.98 -6.20
CA ALA A 29 6.19 -0.74 -5.65
C ALA A 29 5.69 -0.98 -4.22
N ALA A 30 5.70 0.06 -3.38
CA ALA A 30 5.19 0.01 -2.02
C ALA A 30 4.35 1.25 -1.72
N ALA A 31 3.11 1.04 -1.26
CA ALA A 31 2.24 2.08 -0.74
C ALA A 31 2.10 1.88 0.78
N PHE A 32 2.71 2.78 1.54
CA PHE A 32 2.67 2.73 2.98
C PHE A 32 1.46 3.52 3.50
N HIS A 33 0.76 2.96 4.48
CA HIS A 33 -0.39 3.61 5.11
C HIS A 33 -1.44 4.06 4.08
N SER A 34 -1.74 3.21 3.10
CA SER A 34 -2.50 3.63 1.94
C SER A 34 -3.92 4.04 2.29
N GLY A 35 -4.62 3.26 3.12
CA GLY A 35 -5.99 3.55 3.55
C GLY A 35 -6.97 3.82 2.40
N PHE A 36 -6.62 3.43 1.16
CA PHE A 36 -7.12 4.09 -0.05
C PHE A 36 -8.59 3.75 -0.35
N ALA A 37 -9.12 2.72 0.31
CA ALA A 37 -10.51 2.31 0.20
C ALA A 37 -11.43 3.05 1.18
N VAL A 38 -10.88 3.84 2.10
CA VAL A 38 -11.60 4.56 3.16
C VAL A 38 -11.38 6.05 3.01
N ASP A 39 -10.11 6.45 2.91
CA ASP A 39 -9.68 7.84 2.82
C ASP A 39 -9.25 8.18 1.39
N GLU A 40 -9.56 9.41 0.96
CA GLU A 40 -9.07 10.00 -0.31
C GLU A 40 -9.28 9.11 -1.56
N VAL A 41 -10.38 8.34 -1.59
CA VAL A 41 -10.69 7.36 -2.65
C VAL A 41 -10.59 7.96 -4.06
N ALA A 42 -11.03 9.21 -4.23
CA ALA A 42 -10.99 9.91 -5.50
C ALA A 42 -9.55 10.16 -5.98
N ASP A 43 -8.66 10.60 -5.08
CA ASP A 43 -7.27 10.93 -5.39
C ASP A 43 -6.43 9.67 -5.63
N TRP A 44 -6.78 8.57 -4.96
CA TRP A 44 -6.14 7.27 -5.15
C TRP A 44 -6.58 6.55 -6.43
N SER A 45 -7.79 6.81 -6.94
CA SER A 45 -8.38 6.06 -8.05
C SER A 45 -7.46 5.93 -9.29
N PRO A 46 -6.81 7.00 -9.78
CA PRO A 46 -5.90 6.88 -10.92
C PRO A 46 -4.67 6.01 -10.61
N THR A 47 -4.11 6.12 -9.40
CA THR A 47 -2.98 5.30 -8.94
C THR A 47 -3.37 3.83 -8.85
N ILE A 48 -4.53 3.51 -8.27
CA ILE A 48 -5.00 2.14 -8.14
C ILE A 48 -5.29 1.51 -9.50
N LYS A 49 -5.89 2.28 -10.44
CA LYS A 49 -6.09 1.83 -11.81
C LYS A 49 -4.78 1.50 -12.51
N TYR A 50 -3.76 2.35 -12.37
CA TYR A 50 -2.43 2.04 -12.89
C TYR A 50 -1.85 0.76 -12.28
N LEU A 51 -1.84 0.67 -10.94
CA LEU A 51 -1.21 -0.43 -10.21
C LEU A 51 -1.91 -1.78 -10.45
N ALA A 52 -3.20 -1.79 -10.79
CA ALA A 52 -3.92 -3.01 -11.16
C ALA A 52 -3.37 -3.69 -12.43
N TYR A 53 -2.76 -2.91 -13.33
CA TYR A 53 -2.17 -3.37 -14.59
C TYR A 53 -0.66 -3.16 -14.65
N ALA A 54 -0.03 -2.83 -13.52
CA ALA A 54 1.41 -2.63 -13.48
C ALA A 54 2.16 -3.98 -13.66
N PRO A 55 3.30 -3.98 -14.37
CA PRO A 55 4.08 -5.19 -14.62
C PRO A 55 4.79 -5.73 -13.37
N HIS A 56 4.78 -4.97 -12.27
CA HIS A 56 5.45 -5.29 -11.02
C HIS A 56 4.45 -5.57 -9.90
N PRO A 57 4.82 -6.40 -8.91
CA PRO A 57 4.04 -6.50 -7.69
C PRO A 57 4.00 -5.16 -6.96
N THR A 58 2.95 -4.98 -6.17
CA THR A 58 2.82 -3.83 -5.27
C THR A 58 2.47 -4.29 -3.87
N LEU A 59 3.27 -3.84 -2.91
CA LEU A 59 3.05 -4.03 -1.48
C LEU A 59 2.20 -2.88 -0.95
N PHE A 60 1.25 -3.21 -0.11
CA PHE A 60 0.42 -2.24 0.59
C PHE A 60 0.49 -2.48 2.09
N THR A 61 0.43 -1.40 2.86
CA THR A 61 0.27 -1.46 4.31
C THR A 61 -0.89 -0.59 4.77
N ALA A 62 -1.55 -1.04 5.83
CA ALA A 62 -2.65 -0.34 6.47
C ALA A 62 -2.48 -0.36 7.99
N ALA A 63 -3.09 0.59 8.67
CA ALA A 63 -3.05 0.64 10.13
C ALA A 63 -4.11 -0.29 10.74
N ARG A 64 -5.27 -0.41 10.08
CA ARG A 64 -6.46 -1.07 10.63
C ARG A 64 -6.94 -2.21 9.73
N TYR A 65 -7.66 -3.16 10.32
CA TYR A 65 -8.10 -4.35 9.58
C TYR A 65 -9.25 -4.03 8.63
N PHE A 66 -10.15 -3.11 8.98
CA PHE A 66 -11.23 -2.75 8.08
C PHE A 66 -10.73 -2.04 6.80
N GLU A 67 -9.66 -1.24 6.88
CA GLU A 67 -9.02 -0.57 5.73
C GLU A 67 -8.58 -1.62 4.71
N ILE A 68 -7.76 -2.58 5.15
CA ILE A 68 -7.25 -3.64 4.28
C ILE A 68 -8.38 -4.52 3.74
N GLN A 69 -9.46 -4.76 4.49
CA GLN A 69 -10.64 -5.47 3.99
C GLN A 69 -11.32 -4.71 2.83
N GLY A 70 -11.47 -3.39 2.95
CA GLY A 70 -11.99 -2.53 1.89
C GLY A 70 -11.10 -2.58 0.64
N GLU A 71 -9.79 -2.39 0.83
CA GLU A 71 -8.81 -2.44 -0.25
C GLU A 71 -8.78 -3.80 -0.96
N MET A 72 -8.85 -4.90 -0.20
CA MET A 72 -8.90 -6.24 -0.77
C MET A 72 -10.11 -6.46 -1.68
N ARG A 73 -11.27 -5.85 -1.37
CA ARG A 73 -12.45 -5.90 -2.25
C ARG A 73 -12.21 -5.13 -3.54
N VAL A 74 -11.58 -3.96 -3.47
CA VAL A 74 -11.20 -3.18 -4.65
C VAL A 74 -10.32 -4.00 -5.60
N TRP A 75 -9.28 -4.66 -5.07
CA TRP A 75 -8.39 -5.49 -5.89
C TRP A 75 -9.08 -6.70 -6.52
N LYS A 76 -9.99 -7.35 -5.79
CA LYS A 76 -10.80 -8.45 -6.34
C LYS A 76 -11.67 -7.97 -7.50
N ASN A 77 -12.30 -6.80 -7.37
CA ASN A 77 -13.12 -6.21 -8.44
C ASN A 77 -12.31 -5.82 -9.67
N LEU A 78 -11.05 -5.41 -9.47
CA LEU A 78 -10.11 -5.10 -10.56
C LEU A 78 -9.44 -6.36 -11.16
N GLY A 79 -9.76 -7.55 -10.67
CA GLY A 79 -9.20 -8.81 -11.17
C GLY A 79 -7.72 -9.04 -10.83
N ALA A 80 -7.17 -8.27 -9.88
CA ALA A 80 -5.79 -8.43 -9.44
C ALA A 80 -5.61 -9.74 -8.64
N ARG A 81 -4.41 -10.31 -8.72
CA ARG A 81 -4.04 -11.52 -7.97
C ARG A 81 -3.31 -11.13 -6.69
N PHE A 82 -3.73 -11.70 -5.57
CA PHE A 82 -2.96 -11.64 -4.32
C PHE A 82 -1.78 -12.60 -4.40
N VAL A 83 -0.56 -12.06 -4.41
CA VAL A 83 0.66 -12.84 -4.15
C VAL A 83 0.68 -13.24 -2.68
N LYS A 84 0.21 -12.33 -1.82
CA LYS A 84 0.08 -12.53 -0.39
C LYS A 84 -1.23 -11.91 0.08
N ASN A 85 -2.02 -12.68 0.81
CA ASN A 85 -3.23 -12.17 1.47
C ASN A 85 -2.86 -11.30 2.68
N ALA A 86 -3.83 -10.50 3.12
CA ALA A 86 -3.70 -9.67 4.31
C ALA A 86 -3.28 -10.48 5.54
N GLU A 87 -2.22 -10.03 6.20
CA GLU A 87 -1.79 -10.52 7.51
C GLU A 87 -1.15 -9.41 8.34
N VAL A 88 -0.87 -9.70 9.62
CA VAL A 88 -0.12 -8.78 10.48
C VAL A 88 1.33 -8.71 9.99
N ASN A 89 1.82 -7.49 9.82
CA ASN A 89 3.18 -7.22 9.41
C ASN A 89 4.17 -7.55 10.55
N LYS A 90 5.12 -8.44 10.26
CA LYS A 90 6.21 -8.80 11.19
C LYS A 90 7.22 -7.67 11.34
N TRP A 91 7.30 -6.77 10.36
CA TRP A 91 8.17 -5.60 10.30
C TRP A 91 7.40 -4.29 10.52
N LYS A 92 6.25 -4.34 11.19
CA LYS A 92 5.52 -3.16 11.64
C LYS A 92 6.39 -2.29 12.54
N GLY A 93 6.02 -1.02 12.67
CA GLY A 93 6.68 -0.08 13.58
C GLY A 93 6.73 -0.63 15.01
N MET A 94 7.76 -0.24 15.75
CA MET A 94 7.99 -0.76 17.12
C MET A 94 7.15 -0.05 18.18
N SER A 95 6.70 1.18 17.91
CA SER A 95 5.94 1.98 18.87
C SER A 95 4.45 1.69 18.73
N PRO A 96 3.78 1.16 19.78
CA PRO A 96 2.34 0.98 19.79
C PRO A 96 1.61 2.33 19.91
N SER A 97 0.43 2.41 19.33
CA SER A 97 -0.52 3.52 19.49
C SER A 97 -1.85 2.99 19.98
N LEU A 98 -2.46 3.67 20.95
CA LEU A 98 -3.81 3.35 21.42
C LEU A 98 -4.82 4.01 20.49
N GLY A 99 -5.62 3.19 19.82
CA GLY A 99 -6.75 3.65 19.02
C GLY A 99 -7.92 4.02 19.93
N VAL A 100 -8.27 5.31 19.97
CA VAL A 100 -9.50 5.78 20.64
C VAL A 100 -10.74 5.43 19.81
N CYS A 101 -10.61 5.44 18.48
CA CYS A 101 -11.59 4.98 17.50
C CYS A 101 -10.99 3.88 16.61
N GLY A 102 -10.77 2.70 17.20
CA GLY A 102 -10.29 1.51 16.50
C GLY A 102 -11.42 0.57 16.06
N ASP A 103 -11.05 -0.55 15.44
CA ASP A 103 -11.95 -1.66 15.13
C ASP A 103 -12.53 -2.30 16.41
N LYS A 104 -11.83 -2.11 17.55
CA LYS A 104 -12.22 -2.61 18.86
C LYS A 104 -11.92 -1.57 19.96
N PRO A 105 -12.67 -1.58 21.07
CA PRO A 105 -12.31 -0.79 22.25
C PRO A 105 -10.89 -1.11 22.74
N ASN A 106 -10.11 -0.08 23.07
CA ASN A 106 -8.72 -0.20 23.55
C ASN A 106 -7.78 -0.93 22.57
N GLU A 107 -8.04 -0.84 21.26
CA GLU A 107 -7.19 -1.46 20.26
C GLU A 107 -5.79 -0.83 20.26
N VAL A 108 -4.77 -1.68 20.27
CA VAL A 108 -3.37 -1.28 20.09
C VAL A 108 -2.97 -1.53 18.66
N THR A 109 -2.66 -0.46 17.93
CA THR A 109 -2.19 -0.51 16.55
C THR A 109 -0.72 -0.11 16.48
N TYR A 110 -0.10 -0.39 15.34
CA TYR A 110 1.29 -0.03 15.05
C TYR A 110 1.37 0.64 13.67
N GLN A 111 2.45 1.36 13.42
CA GLN A 111 2.72 1.85 12.06
C GLN A 111 2.90 0.66 11.10
N ASN A 112 2.31 0.71 9.90
CA ASN A 112 2.30 -0.39 8.92
C ASN A 112 1.82 -1.73 9.51
N TYR A 113 0.74 -1.73 10.31
CA TYR A 113 0.34 -2.89 11.11
C TYR A 113 -0.06 -4.11 10.28
N TRP A 114 -0.83 -3.88 9.22
CA TRP A 114 -1.29 -4.88 8.27
C TRP A 114 -0.57 -4.72 6.95
N TRP A 115 -0.41 -5.81 6.21
CA TRP A 115 0.20 -5.77 4.88
C TRP A 115 -0.31 -6.88 3.95
N TYR A 116 -0.19 -6.65 2.65
CA TYR A 116 -0.48 -7.62 1.60
C TYR A 116 0.29 -7.26 0.32
N ILE A 117 0.29 -8.18 -0.65
CA ILE A 117 0.93 -7.98 -1.95
C ILE A 117 -0.03 -8.38 -3.05
N VAL A 118 -0.23 -7.47 -4.00
CA VAL A 118 -0.97 -7.72 -5.25
C VAL A 118 -0.05 -7.69 -6.45
N LYS A 119 -0.47 -8.36 -7.52
CA LYS A 119 0.12 -8.24 -8.85
C LYS A 119 -0.95 -8.39 -9.92
N GLN A 120 -0.66 -7.93 -11.13
CA GLN A 120 -1.46 -8.26 -12.30
C GLN A 120 -1.58 -9.79 -12.46
N ARG A 121 -2.74 -10.24 -12.93
CA ARG A 121 -3.04 -11.67 -13.13
C ARG A 121 -2.14 -12.31 -14.18
#